data_AF-A0AB73H586-F1
#
_entry.id   AF-A0AB73H586-F1
#
_cell.length_a   1.000
_cell.length_b   1.000
_cell.length_c   1.000
_cell.angle_alpha   90.00
_cell.angle_beta   90.00
_cell.angle_gamma   90.00
#
_symmetry.space_group_name_H-M   'P 1'
#
loop_
_entity.id
_entity.type
_entity.pdbx_description
1 polymer ?
#
loop_
_entity_poly.entity_id
_entity_poly.type
_entity_poly.pdbx_seq_one_letter_code
_entity_poly.pdbx_strand_id
1 'polypeptide(L)' 'MLIIGRTGVCITVVGPGEVVELRPLVIARDLGHVVELSEQLDQTLRIVNSAPEGLASGDRVRIVASRAAPSGRT' A
#
# COMPACT_ATOMS: atom_id res chain seq x y z
N MET A 1 -2.51 1.94 -1.88
CA MET A 1 -3.09 1.87 -3.23
C MET A 1 -3.35 0.42 -3.58
N LEU A 2 -4.48 0.12 -4.21
CA LEU A 2 -4.76 -1.19 -4.80
C LEU A 2 -4.30 -1.19 -6.26
N ILE A 3 -3.64 -2.26 -6.67
CA ILE A 3 -3.19 -2.48 -8.04
C ILE A 3 -3.94 -3.70 -8.57
N ILE A 4 -4.58 -3.55 -9.73
CA ILE A 4 -5.25 -4.66 -10.42
C ILE A 4 -4.37 -5.02 -11.61
N GLY A 5 -3.58 -6.09 -11.45
CA GLY A 5 -2.67 -6.59 -12.48
C GLY A 5 -3.18 -7.89 -13.10
N ARG A 6 -2.41 -8.45 -14.04
CA ARG A 6 -2.71 -9.76 -14.66
C ARG A 6 -2.79 -10.90 -13.64
N THR A 7 -2.11 -10.74 -12.51
CA THR A 7 -2.04 -11.72 -11.42
C THR A 7 -3.10 -11.50 -10.34
N GLY A 8 -4.02 -10.56 -10.52
CA GLY A 8 -5.07 -10.23 -9.55
C GLY A 8 -4.82 -8.91 -8.82
N VAL A 9 -5.45 -8.77 -7.65
CA VAL A 9 -5.36 -7.57 -6.83
C VAL A 9 -4.15 -7.66 -5.90
N CYS A 10 -3.36 -6.61 -5.83
CA CYS A 10 -2.23 -6.52 -4.91
C CYS A 10 -2.11 -5.12 -4.30
N ILE A 11 -1.37 -5.05 -3.19
CA ILE A 11 -0.90 -3.81 -2.59
C ILE A 11 0.61 -3.73 -2.69
N THR A 12 1.10 -2.51 -2.75
CA THR A 12 2.52 -2.21 -2.58
C THR A 12 2.78 -1.82 -1.14
N VAL A 13 3.66 -2.55 -0.47
CA VAL A 13 4.14 -2.22 0.87
C VAL A 13 5.64 -1.98 0.86
N VAL A 14 6.12 -1.21 1.83
CA VAL A 14 7.56 -1.09 2.10
C VAL A 14 7.89 -2.03 3.25
N GLY A 15 8.60 -3.09 2.92
CA GLY A 15 9.06 -4.12 3.83
C GLY A 15 10.32 -3.71 4.61
N PRO A 16 10.86 -4.65 5.40
CA PRO A 16 12.11 -4.46 6.12
C PRO A 16 13.26 -4.06 5.18
N GLY A 17 14.15 -3.19 5.64
CA GLY A 17 15.28 -2.71 4.83
C GLY A 17 14.91 -1.71 3.72
N GLU A 18 13.72 -1.09 3.82
CA GLU A 18 13.21 -0.11 2.86
C GLU A 18 13.09 -0.69 1.43
N VAL A 19 12.67 -1.97 1.34
CA VAL A 19 12.45 -2.65 0.06
C VAL A 19 10.98 -2.70 -0.27
N VAL A 20 10.63 -2.47 -1.53
CA VAL A 20 9.26 -2.56 -2.03
C VAL A 20 8.86 -4.02 -2.19
N GLU A 21 7.67 -4.35 -1.70
CA GLU A 21 7.06 -5.66 -1.84
C GLU A 21 5.65 -5.53 -2.41
N LEU A 22 5.37 -6.30 -3.47
CA LEU A 22 4.01 -6.48 -3.98
C LEU A 22 3.38 -7.67 -3.28
N ARG A 23 2.33 -7.41 -2.50
CA ARG A 23 1.59 -8.45 -1.79
C ARG A 23 0.25 -8.70 -2.45
N PRO A 24 -0.03 -9.93 -2.94
CA PRO A 24 -1.34 -10.28 -3.47
C PRO A 24 -2.38 -10.23 -2.35
N LEU A 25 -3.62 -9.90 -2.70
CA LEU A 25 -4.76 -9.84 -1.81
C LEU A 25 -6.00 -10.37 -2.50
N VAL A 26 -6.97 -10.80 -1.70
CA VAL A 26 -8.30 -11.16 -2.17
C VAL A 26 -9.31 -10.15 -1.63
N ILE A 27 -10.13 -9.62 -2.53
CA ILE A 27 -11.28 -8.78 -2.18
C ILE A 27 -12.41 -9.72 -1.74
N ALA A 28 -12.89 -9.55 -0.51
CA ALA A 28 -14.08 -10.23 -0.03
C ALA A 28 -15.35 -9.55 -0.57
N ARG A 29 -15.40 -8.21 -0.55
CA ARG A 29 -16.56 -7.43 -1.01
C ARG A 29 -16.13 -6.11 -1.63
N ASP A 30 -16.81 -5.73 -2.69
CA ASP A 30 -16.70 -4.40 -3.29
C ASP A 30 -17.86 -3.51 -2.81
N LEU A 31 -17.54 -2.33 -2.29
CA LEU A 31 -18.49 -1.31 -1.80
C LEU A 31 -18.41 -0.03 -2.67
N GLY A 32 -17.86 -0.14 -3.89
CA GLY A 32 -17.76 0.92 -4.87
C GLY A 32 -16.49 1.76 -4.71
N HIS A 33 -16.42 2.59 -3.66
CA HIS A 33 -15.26 3.45 -3.40
C HIS A 33 -14.23 2.83 -2.45
N VAL A 34 -14.64 1.80 -1.71
CA VAL A 34 -13.81 1.01 -0.81
C VAL A 34 -14.08 -0.47 -1.06
N VAL A 35 -13.11 -1.30 -0.72
CA VAL A 35 -13.24 -2.76 -0.78
C VAL A 35 -12.89 -3.37 0.57
N GLU A 36 -13.59 -4.42 0.95
CA GLU A 36 -13.26 -5.24 2.11
C GLU A 36 -12.33 -6.36 1.64
N LEU A 37 -11.22 -6.55 2.35
CA LEU A 37 -10.27 -7.63 2.09
C LEU A 37 -10.72 -8.89 2.85
N SER A 38 -10.42 -10.06 2.30
CA SER A 38 -10.71 -11.34 2.97
C SER A 38 -9.78 -11.65 4.14
N GLU A 39 -8.66 -10.94 4.22
CA GLU A 39 -7.61 -11.12 5.21
C GLU A 39 -7.37 -9.85 6.03
N GLN A 40 -6.94 -10.02 7.27
CA GLN A 40 -6.49 -8.91 8.10
C GLN A 40 -5.03 -8.57 7.75
N LEU A 41 -4.79 -7.28 7.52
CA LEU A 41 -3.44 -6.75 7.35
C LEU A 41 -2.87 -6.34 8.71
N ASP A 42 -1.57 -6.55 8.87
CA ASP A 42 -0.86 -6.07 10.06
C ASP A 42 -0.85 -4.53 10.06
N GLN A 43 -1.23 -3.93 11.19
CA GLN A 43 -1.32 -2.48 11.35
C GLN A 43 0.05 -1.79 11.25
N THR A 44 1.14 -2.54 11.37
CA THR A 44 2.49 -2.02 11.21
C THR A 44 2.93 -1.87 9.75
N LEU A 45 2.13 -2.35 8.79
CA LEU A 45 2.48 -2.29 7.37
C LEU A 45 2.49 -0.85 6.85
N ARG A 46 3.57 -0.51 6.16
CA ARG A 46 3.71 0.76 5.46
C ARG A 46 3.23 0.61 4.03
N ILE A 47 1.98 1.03 3.78
CA ILE A 47 1.35 0.93 2.47
C ILE A 47 1.71 2.15 1.62
N VAL A 48 2.09 1.93 0.36
CA VAL A 48 2.30 3.01 -0.62
C VAL A 48 0.94 3.50 -1.12
N ASN A 49 0.64 4.78 -0.91
CA ASN A 49 -0.62 5.40 -1.32
C ASN A 49 -0.60 5.92 -2.77
N SER A 50 0.57 6.32 -3.26
CA SER A 50 0.78 6.83 -4.61
C SER A 50 2.16 6.37 -5.08
N ALA A 51 2.20 5.29 -5.84
CA ALA A 51 3.45 4.81 -6.42
C ALA A 51 3.80 5.66 -7.65
N PRO A 52 5.05 6.13 -7.79
CA PRO A 52 5.53 6.65 -9.08
C PRO A 52 5.51 5.54 -10.12
N GLU A 53 5.34 5.89 -11.40
CA GLU A 53 5.49 4.94 -12.49
C GLU A 53 6.88 4.28 -12.42
N GLY A 54 6.91 2.95 -12.55
CA GLY A 54 8.14 2.17 -12.52
C GLY A 54 8.51 1.57 -11.16
N LEU A 55 7.76 1.85 -10.08
CA LEU A 55 8.02 1.21 -8.78
C LEU A 55 7.67 -0.30 -8.84
N ALA A 56 8.67 -1.15 -8.70
CA ALA A 56 8.55 -2.60 -8.78
C ALA A 56 8.93 -3.30 -7.47
N SER A 57 8.48 -4.55 -7.31
CA SER A 57 8.90 -5.37 -6.18
C SER A 57 10.43 -5.57 -6.22
N GLY A 58 11.08 -5.42 -5.07
CA GLY A 58 12.55 -5.48 -4.93
C GLY A 58 13.24 -4.12 -5.03
N ASP A 59 12.53 -3.06 -5.44
CA ASP A 59 13.11 -1.73 -5.47
C ASP A 59 13.45 -1.25 -4.07
N ARG A 60 14.62 -0.62 -3.93
CA ARG A 60 14.99 0.08 -2.70
C ARG A 60 14.39 1.48 -2.73
N VAL A 61 13.64 1.79 -1.69
CA VAL A 61 13.11 3.13 -1.44
C VAL A 61 13.78 3.71 -0.22
N ARG A 62 13.52 4.99 0.04
CA ARG A 62 13.93 5.66 1.27
C ARG A 62 12.70 6.26 1.92
N ILE A 63 12.51 5.98 3.20
CA ILE A 63 11.41 6.57 3.95
C ILE A 63 11.87 7.94 4.45
N VAL A 64 11.33 9.00 3.84
CA VAL A 64 11.41 10.35 4.40
C VAL A 64 10.30 10.53 5.41
N ALA A 65 10.65 10.89 6.64
CA ALA A 65 9.66 11.21 7.67
C ALA A 65 8.78 12.36 7.16
N SER A 66 7.49 12.08 6.96
CA SER A 66 6.54 13.13 6.59
C SER A 66 6.42 14.09 7.77
N ARG A 67 6.69 15.37 7.53
CA ARG A 67 6.35 16.43 8.48
C ARG A 67 4.84 16.38 8.67
N ALA A 68 4.41 16.05 9.88
CA ALA A 68 3.00 15.94 10.22
C ALA A 68 2.24 17.17 9.71
N ALA A 69 1.21 16.96 8.89
CA ALA A 69 0.28 18.02 8.55
C ALA A 69 -0.36 18.50 9.87
N PRO A 70 -0.39 19.81 10.16
CA PRO A 70 -1.03 20.30 11.36
C PRO A 70 -2.50 19.89 11.29
N SER A 71 -2.95 19.13 12.29
CA SER A 71 -4.35 18.77 12.46
C SER A 71 -5.15 20.05 12.74
N GLY A 72 -5.67 20.68 11.70
CA GLY A 72 -6.57 21.82 11.81
C GLY A 72 -7.90 21.38 12.42
N ARG A 73 -8.11 21.73 13.68
CA ARG A 73 -9.44 21.79 14.31
C ARG A 73 -9.61 23.22 14.85
N THR A 74 -10.41 24.01 14.15
CA THR A 74 -10.96 25.29 14.62
C THR A 74 -12.39 25.42 14.12
#